data_AF-A0A024VZ30-F1
#
_entry.id   AF-A0A024VZ30-F1
#
_cell.length_a   1.000
_cell.length_b   1.000
_cell.length_c   1.000
_cell.angle_alpha   90.00
_cell.angle_beta   90.00
_cell.angle_gamma   90.00
#
_symmetry.space_group_name_H-M   'P 1'
#
loop_
_entity.id
_entity.type
_entity.pdbx_description
1 polymer ?
#
loop_
_entity_poly.entity_id
_entity_poly.type
_entity_poly.pdbx_seq_one_letter_code
_entity_poly.pdbx_strand_id
1 'polypeptide(L)'
;MKKLMRKKDKLEENLKNMFQYIKTKHNTKLGQLTLDQVREYWWALNRNDVWKAITCGVTDGDKYFRDTCSKGGTYNKCHCNDGDVLTNFDYVPQFLRWFEEWAEDFCRLRKHKLKDAIQKCRYPNSSEKYCDLNRYDCERTIRGDHDFVEDDVCKGCQYSCSHFVNWIDNQKLEFLKQKNKYDKEKKQKDQRTITTTHGTINNMYADVFYNKLQEHYPSVDAFLELLNKEKECENQPDIEGVKSSVDFNKELRETFYRTKYCEACPWCGAKKVNGQNGKWEDIQDTKCGEGRGYNDYEKTEIPILTGDKTEGDMVKKYKKFCNGNGEKGANGASPTATIRDNSDKATTGYCGTNNSDPSLCEKWICYYKKIEKDGGKKEINFCVLQDGNQHKKDRKDKSYDVFFYSSIIDMLNDSIEWRAQLNSCINNGKKDCISKCNSRCDCYRRWIEKKKEEFEKIKDHFGKQEDVEHQNLNNRWKKLKNF
;
A
#
# COMPACT_ATOMS: atom_id res chain seq x y z
N MET A 1 8.70 10.64 -12.94
CA MET A 1 8.40 9.68 -14.04
C MET A 1 8.62 10.23 -15.46
N LYS A 2 7.93 11.28 -15.96
CA LYS A 2 8.11 11.79 -17.35
C LYS A 2 9.55 12.20 -17.74
N LYS A 3 10.36 12.71 -16.80
CA LYS A 3 11.78 13.05 -17.04
C LYS A 3 12.65 11.78 -17.20
N LEU A 4 12.33 10.71 -16.46
CA LEU A 4 12.99 9.41 -16.58
C LEU A 4 12.61 8.70 -17.87
N MET A 5 11.32 8.68 -18.24
CA MET A 5 10.87 8.11 -19.52
C MET A 5 11.56 8.80 -20.72
N ARG A 6 11.56 10.14 -20.77
CA ARG A 6 12.26 10.89 -21.84
C ARG A 6 13.77 10.60 -21.92
N LYS A 7 14.44 10.38 -20.79
CA LYS A 7 15.85 9.99 -20.77
C LYS A 7 16.06 8.59 -21.31
N LYS A 8 15.18 7.64 -20.95
CA LYS A 8 15.21 6.26 -21.47
C LYS A 8 14.99 6.24 -22.97
N ASP A 9 14.00 6.97 -23.47
CA ASP A 9 13.69 7.03 -24.90
C ASP A 9 14.87 7.58 -25.70
N LYS A 10 15.48 8.68 -25.22
CA LYS A 10 16.69 9.26 -25.84
C LYS A 10 17.88 8.30 -25.82
N LEU A 11 18.07 7.55 -24.73
CA LEU A 11 19.13 6.55 -24.65
C LEU A 11 18.91 5.43 -25.67
N GLU A 12 17.68 4.92 -25.77
CA GLU A 12 17.33 3.87 -26.73
C GLU A 12 17.54 4.34 -28.18
N GLU A 13 17.13 5.55 -28.51
CA GLU A 13 17.33 6.15 -29.83
C GLU A 13 18.83 6.27 -30.17
N ASN A 14 19.64 6.76 -29.23
CA ASN A 14 21.08 6.83 -29.40
C ASN A 14 21.71 5.43 -29.63
N LEU A 15 21.30 4.44 -28.84
CA LEU A 15 21.78 3.06 -29.00
C LEU A 15 21.40 2.50 -30.38
N LYS A 16 20.18 2.76 -30.86
CA LYS A 16 19.76 2.36 -32.21
C LYS A 16 20.67 2.95 -33.27
N ASN A 17 20.95 4.25 -33.20
CA ASN A 17 21.84 4.92 -34.15
C ASN A 17 23.25 4.33 -34.11
N MET A 18 23.80 4.06 -32.92
CA MET A 18 25.13 3.44 -32.77
C MET A 18 25.19 2.03 -33.36
N PHE A 19 24.23 1.16 -33.03
CA PHE A 19 24.20 -0.21 -33.55
C PHE A 19 23.88 -0.26 -35.06
N GLN A 20 23.07 0.67 -35.56
CA GLN A 20 22.83 0.81 -37.00
C GLN A 20 24.11 1.18 -37.73
N TYR A 21 24.89 2.14 -37.19
CA TYR A 21 26.18 2.51 -37.73
C TYR A 21 27.16 1.32 -37.77
N ILE A 22 27.29 0.57 -36.66
CA ILE A 22 28.13 -0.63 -36.58
C ILE A 22 27.70 -1.66 -37.64
N LYS A 23 26.40 -1.89 -37.78
CA LYS A 23 25.85 -2.82 -38.79
C LYS A 23 26.24 -2.39 -40.22
N THR A 24 26.06 -1.11 -40.57
CA THR A 24 26.35 -0.61 -41.94
C THR A 24 27.85 -0.57 -42.28
N LYS A 25 28.73 -0.45 -41.29
CA LYS A 25 30.19 -0.43 -41.50
C LYS A 25 30.77 -1.82 -41.81
N HIS A 26 30.09 -2.90 -41.43
CA HIS A 26 30.54 -4.28 -41.60
C HIS A 26 29.61 -5.06 -42.56
N ASN A 27 29.69 -4.72 -43.85
CA ASN A 27 28.68 -5.01 -44.87
C ASN A 27 28.52 -6.49 -45.30
N THR A 28 29.44 -7.41 -44.97
CA THR A 28 29.40 -8.77 -45.54
C THR A 28 28.73 -9.82 -44.64
N LYS A 29 28.89 -9.74 -43.30
CA LYS A 29 28.28 -10.70 -42.35
C LYS A 29 27.21 -10.09 -41.45
N LEU A 30 27.40 -8.86 -40.96
CA LEU A 30 26.44 -8.20 -40.06
C LEU A 30 25.24 -7.59 -40.81
N GLY A 31 25.39 -7.30 -42.11
CA GLY A 31 24.32 -6.75 -42.95
C GLY A 31 23.05 -7.61 -43.01
N GLN A 32 23.22 -8.94 -42.93
CA GLN A 32 22.12 -9.93 -43.01
C GLN A 32 21.33 -10.09 -41.69
N LEU A 33 21.89 -9.64 -40.56
CA LEU A 33 21.27 -9.79 -39.23
C LEU A 33 20.27 -8.67 -38.95
N THR A 34 19.27 -8.95 -38.12
CA THR A 34 18.41 -7.88 -37.55
C THR A 34 19.21 -7.03 -36.55
N LEU A 35 18.76 -5.81 -36.29
CA LEU A 35 19.44 -4.93 -35.32
C LEU A 35 19.50 -5.57 -33.92
N ASP A 36 18.45 -6.29 -33.53
CA ASP A 36 18.38 -6.99 -32.24
C ASP A 36 19.41 -8.13 -32.15
N GLN A 37 19.57 -8.92 -33.22
CA GLN A 37 20.61 -9.96 -33.27
C GLN A 37 22.01 -9.36 -33.13
N VAL A 38 22.28 -8.23 -33.79
CA VAL A 38 23.58 -7.53 -33.65
C VAL A 38 23.82 -7.10 -32.20
N ARG A 39 22.80 -6.61 -31.49
CA ARG A 39 22.90 -6.22 -30.08
C ARG A 39 23.17 -7.42 -29.16
N GLU A 40 22.49 -8.54 -29.38
CA GLU A 40 22.69 -9.78 -28.61
C GLU A 40 24.12 -10.34 -28.79
N TYR A 41 24.63 -10.39 -30.04
CA TYR A 41 26.01 -10.79 -30.30
C TYR A 41 27.02 -9.85 -29.66
N TRP A 42 26.78 -8.53 -29.73
CA TRP A 42 27.62 -7.55 -29.08
C TRP A 42 27.65 -7.78 -27.57
N TRP A 43 26.48 -8.00 -26.93
CA TRP A 43 26.43 -8.29 -25.49
C TRP A 43 27.21 -9.56 -25.15
N ALA A 44 26.98 -10.66 -25.87
CA ALA A 44 27.66 -11.93 -25.65
C ALA A 44 29.19 -11.82 -25.74
N LEU A 45 29.70 -10.99 -26.65
CA LEU A 45 31.14 -10.74 -26.81
C LEU A 45 31.72 -9.83 -25.72
N ASN A 46 30.96 -8.84 -25.24
CA ASN A 46 31.48 -7.79 -24.36
C ASN A 46 31.11 -7.97 -22.87
N ARG A 47 30.23 -8.92 -22.52
CA ARG A 47 29.73 -9.12 -21.14
C ARG A 47 30.84 -9.32 -20.11
N ASN A 48 31.94 -9.98 -20.48
CA ASN A 48 33.09 -10.19 -19.61
C ASN A 48 33.77 -8.86 -19.22
N ASP A 49 33.95 -7.98 -20.19
CA ASP A 49 34.61 -6.68 -19.94
C ASP A 49 33.67 -5.72 -19.22
N VAL A 50 32.36 -5.78 -19.51
CA VAL A 50 31.34 -5.05 -18.74
C VAL A 50 31.33 -5.53 -17.28
N TRP A 51 31.43 -6.83 -17.03
CA TRP A 51 31.49 -7.37 -15.66
C TRP A 51 32.74 -6.87 -14.92
N LYS A 52 33.92 -6.95 -15.54
CA LYS A 52 35.17 -6.41 -14.98
C LYS A 52 35.05 -4.91 -14.63
N ALA A 53 34.38 -4.13 -15.48
CA ALA A 53 34.16 -2.72 -15.22
C ALA A 53 33.20 -2.48 -14.05
N ILE A 54 32.10 -3.25 -13.95
CA ILE A 54 31.13 -3.15 -12.85
C ILE A 54 31.76 -3.56 -11.52
N THR A 55 32.63 -4.58 -11.52
CA THR A 55 33.29 -5.10 -10.31
C THR A 55 34.60 -4.39 -9.98
N CYS A 56 35.01 -3.38 -10.75
CA CYS A 56 36.30 -2.70 -10.59
C CYS A 56 36.50 -2.08 -9.19
N GLY A 57 35.42 -1.67 -8.51
CA GLY A 57 35.46 -1.09 -7.17
C GLY A 57 35.25 -2.06 -6.02
N VAL A 58 35.15 -3.38 -6.29
CA VAL A 58 34.81 -4.39 -5.28
C VAL A 58 36.03 -4.72 -4.41
N THR A 59 35.81 -4.89 -3.10
CA THR A 59 36.89 -5.03 -2.11
C THR A 59 37.25 -6.48 -1.79
N ASP A 60 38.41 -6.69 -1.18
CA ASP A 60 38.87 -8.00 -0.69
C ASP A 60 37.97 -8.47 0.47
N GLY A 61 36.95 -9.26 0.13
CA GLY A 61 35.96 -9.80 1.07
C GLY A 61 34.57 -9.95 0.47
N ASP A 62 34.26 -9.15 -0.55
CA ASP A 62 33.01 -9.25 -1.30
C ASP A 62 33.03 -10.49 -2.20
N LYS A 63 31.97 -11.29 -2.09
CA LYS A 63 31.82 -12.55 -2.81
C LYS A 63 30.47 -12.61 -3.48
N TYR A 64 30.45 -13.20 -4.67
CA TYR A 64 29.19 -13.58 -5.28
C TYR A 64 28.57 -14.74 -4.52
N PHE A 65 27.26 -14.68 -4.30
CA PHE A 65 26.56 -15.58 -3.36
C PHE A 65 26.35 -17.00 -3.90
N ARG A 66 26.65 -17.28 -5.19
CA ARG A 66 26.54 -18.61 -5.80
C ARG A 66 27.90 -19.11 -6.27
N ASP A 67 28.17 -20.38 -6.00
CA ASP A 67 29.37 -21.07 -6.45
C ASP A 67 29.25 -21.48 -7.93
N THR A 68 29.65 -20.59 -8.84
CA THR A 68 29.53 -20.79 -10.29
C THR A 68 30.86 -21.03 -11.00
N CYS A 69 31.99 -21.06 -10.28
CA CYS A 69 33.30 -21.23 -10.90
C CYS A 69 33.64 -22.72 -11.11
N SER A 70 33.77 -23.13 -12.36
CA SER A 70 34.01 -24.52 -12.77
C SER A 70 35.40 -25.07 -12.40
N LYS A 71 36.36 -24.21 -12.01
CA LYS A 71 37.79 -24.57 -11.86
C LYS A 71 38.43 -24.12 -10.54
N GLY A 72 37.73 -24.27 -9.41
CA GLY A 72 38.35 -24.19 -8.08
C GLY A 72 38.99 -22.84 -7.69
N GLY A 73 38.59 -21.74 -8.33
CA GLY A 73 39.12 -20.41 -8.07
C GLY A 73 38.45 -19.70 -6.90
N THR A 74 39.16 -18.74 -6.29
CA THR A 74 38.67 -17.93 -5.17
C THR A 74 37.75 -16.80 -5.65
N TYR A 75 36.53 -16.77 -5.12
CA TYR A 75 35.43 -15.83 -5.41
C TYR A 75 35.65 -14.38 -4.92
N ASN A 76 36.87 -14.01 -4.58
CA ASN A 76 37.16 -12.69 -4.04
C ASN A 76 36.95 -11.63 -5.14
N LYS A 77 36.36 -10.48 -4.78
CA LYS A 77 36.04 -9.39 -5.72
C LYS A 77 35.06 -9.77 -6.84
N CYS A 78 34.21 -10.76 -6.60
CA CYS A 78 33.17 -11.18 -7.55
C CYS A 78 33.71 -11.59 -8.94
N HIS A 79 34.89 -12.23 -9.02
CA HIS A 79 35.42 -12.82 -10.25
C HIS A 79 35.87 -14.27 -10.05
N CYS A 80 35.80 -15.10 -11.10
CA CYS A 80 36.59 -16.35 -11.12
C CYS A 80 38.06 -15.98 -11.39
N ASN A 81 38.99 -16.87 -11.02
CA ASN A 81 40.42 -16.68 -11.34
C ASN A 81 40.68 -16.53 -12.85
N ASP A 82 39.84 -17.13 -13.69
CA ASP A 82 39.92 -17.06 -15.16
C ASP A 82 39.29 -15.78 -15.75
N GLY A 83 38.69 -14.91 -14.93
CA GLY A 83 38.05 -13.66 -15.36
C GLY A 83 36.63 -13.81 -15.92
N ASP A 84 36.04 -14.99 -15.81
CA ASP A 84 34.67 -15.29 -16.26
C ASP A 84 33.59 -14.58 -15.43
N VAL A 85 32.47 -14.22 -16.09
CA VAL A 85 31.28 -13.68 -15.40
C VAL A 85 30.67 -14.73 -14.49
N LEU A 86 30.45 -14.37 -13.22
CA LEU A 86 29.91 -15.26 -12.18
C LEU A 86 28.41 -15.52 -12.26
N THR A 87 27.72 -14.89 -13.22
CA THR A 87 26.26 -14.94 -13.28
C THR A 87 25.77 -15.07 -14.71
N ASN A 88 24.67 -15.80 -14.87
CA ASN A 88 23.90 -15.83 -16.11
C ASN A 88 22.56 -15.10 -15.93
N PHE A 89 22.48 -14.22 -14.92
CA PHE A 89 21.28 -13.44 -14.63
C PHE A 89 20.90 -12.53 -15.80
N ASP A 90 21.88 -12.04 -16.57
CA ASP A 90 21.66 -11.28 -17.81
C ASP A 90 20.80 -12.03 -18.85
N TYR A 91 20.83 -13.37 -18.84
CA TYR A 91 20.00 -14.23 -19.71
C TYR A 91 18.64 -14.63 -19.10
N VAL A 92 18.33 -14.24 -17.87
CA VAL A 92 17.01 -14.48 -17.25
C VAL A 92 16.01 -13.42 -17.73
N PRO A 93 14.77 -13.75 -18.12
CA PRO A 93 13.76 -12.75 -18.49
C PRO A 93 13.61 -11.63 -17.45
N GLN A 94 13.62 -10.36 -17.88
CA GLN A 94 13.61 -9.19 -16.99
C GLN A 94 12.48 -9.22 -15.97
N PHE A 95 11.28 -9.67 -16.37
CA PHE A 95 10.15 -9.78 -15.46
C PHE A 95 10.44 -10.71 -14.28
N LEU A 96 11.06 -11.87 -14.51
CA LEU A 96 11.38 -12.82 -13.44
C LEU A 96 12.46 -12.28 -12.51
N ARG A 97 13.45 -11.56 -13.06
CA ARG A 97 14.47 -10.86 -12.26
C ARG A 97 13.85 -9.83 -11.33
N TRP A 98 12.95 -8.99 -11.86
CA TRP A 98 12.27 -7.99 -11.05
C TRP A 98 11.31 -8.59 -10.04
N PHE A 99 10.71 -9.75 -10.33
CA PHE A 99 9.82 -10.41 -9.38
C PHE A 99 10.58 -11.05 -8.23
N GLU A 100 11.74 -11.65 -8.51
CA GLU A 100 12.67 -12.12 -7.47
C GLU A 100 13.23 -10.95 -6.65
N GLU A 101 13.76 -9.91 -7.30
CA GLU A 101 14.25 -8.69 -6.63
C GLU A 101 13.16 -8.04 -5.76
N TRP A 102 11.91 -7.97 -6.25
CA TRP A 102 10.78 -7.47 -5.47
C TRP A 102 10.49 -8.33 -4.23
N ALA A 103 10.58 -9.66 -4.34
CA ALA A 103 10.30 -10.56 -3.22
C ALA A 103 11.38 -10.44 -2.13
N GLU A 104 12.65 -10.37 -2.53
CA GLU A 104 13.77 -10.13 -1.62
C GLU A 104 13.59 -8.79 -0.89
N ASP A 105 13.38 -7.71 -1.66
CA ASP A 105 13.18 -6.36 -1.13
C ASP A 105 11.97 -6.28 -0.19
N PHE A 106 10.86 -6.93 -0.56
CA PHE A 106 9.67 -7.03 0.28
C PHE A 106 10.00 -7.69 1.62
N CYS A 107 10.64 -8.86 1.59
CA CYS A 107 10.97 -9.61 2.79
C CYS A 107 11.93 -8.84 3.70
N ARG A 108 12.96 -8.22 3.11
CA ARG A 108 13.93 -7.38 3.82
C ARG A 108 13.28 -6.15 4.45
N LEU A 109 12.48 -5.40 3.69
CA LEU A 109 11.80 -4.20 4.20
C LEU A 109 10.72 -4.53 5.22
N ARG A 110 9.97 -5.62 5.02
CA ARG A 110 8.96 -6.10 5.97
C ARG A 110 9.61 -6.40 7.32
N LYS A 111 10.75 -7.09 7.33
CA LYS A 111 11.53 -7.37 8.54
C LYS A 111 11.94 -6.10 9.27
N HIS A 112 12.42 -5.08 8.57
CA HIS A 112 12.75 -3.79 9.19
C HIS A 112 11.52 -3.07 9.77
N LYS A 113 10.43 -3.01 9.00
CA LYS A 113 9.19 -2.35 9.44
C LYS A 113 8.54 -3.05 10.62
N LEU A 114 8.58 -4.39 10.67
CA LEU A 114 8.10 -5.16 11.81
C LEU A 114 8.94 -4.91 13.06
N LYS A 115 10.27 -4.88 12.95
CA LYS A 115 11.14 -4.54 14.09
C LYS A 115 10.83 -3.14 14.62
N ASP A 116 10.64 -2.17 13.73
CA ASP A 116 10.26 -0.81 14.12
C ASP A 116 8.89 -0.79 14.82
N ALA A 117 7.87 -1.44 14.26
CA ALA A 117 6.55 -1.53 14.89
C ALA A 117 6.62 -2.19 16.27
N ILE A 118 7.36 -3.29 16.43
CA ILE A 118 7.56 -3.96 17.73
C ILE A 118 8.20 -3.00 18.73
N GLN A 119 9.29 -2.35 18.34
CA GLN A 119 10.02 -1.42 19.21
C GLN A 119 9.12 -0.23 19.61
N LYS A 120 8.41 0.38 18.67
CA LYS A 120 7.57 1.55 18.93
C LYS A 120 6.26 1.23 19.66
N CYS A 121 5.72 0.02 19.50
CA CYS A 121 4.42 -0.37 20.07
C CYS A 121 4.51 -1.19 21.36
N ARG A 122 5.67 -1.78 21.68
CA ARG A 122 5.88 -2.56 22.92
C ARG A 122 6.97 -1.99 23.83
N TYR A 123 7.92 -1.24 23.26
CA TYR A 123 9.05 -0.66 23.99
C TYR A 123 9.28 0.83 23.64
N PRO A 124 8.23 1.67 23.58
CA PRO A 124 8.40 3.08 23.25
C PRO A 124 9.35 3.75 24.27
N ASN A 125 10.30 4.55 23.77
CA ASN A 125 11.36 5.18 24.57
C ASN A 125 12.11 4.19 25.48
N SER A 126 12.32 2.96 25.00
CA SER A 126 13.00 1.87 25.73
C SER A 126 12.30 1.47 27.03
N SER A 127 11.03 1.84 27.20
CA SER A 127 10.20 1.48 28.35
C SER A 127 9.09 0.54 27.91
N GLU A 128 8.87 -0.53 28.65
CA GLU A 128 7.83 -1.51 28.32
C GLU A 128 6.43 -0.93 28.48
N LYS A 129 5.71 -0.85 27.36
CA LYS A 129 4.34 -0.30 27.27
C LYS A 129 3.58 -0.93 26.13
N TYR A 130 2.30 -1.25 26.33
CA TYR A 130 1.45 -1.79 25.27
C TYR A 130 0.71 -0.66 24.57
N CYS A 131 1.20 -0.25 23.41
CA CYS A 131 0.53 0.72 22.55
C CYS A 131 -0.18 0.04 21.37
N ASP A 132 -1.22 0.68 20.85
CA ASP A 132 -1.90 0.29 19.61
C ASP A 132 -1.69 1.27 18.46
N LEU A 133 -2.19 0.90 17.28
CA LEU A 133 -2.12 1.72 16.05
C LEU A 133 -2.81 3.08 16.18
N ASN A 134 -3.69 3.25 17.16
CA ASN A 134 -4.50 4.43 17.40
C ASN A 134 -3.92 5.33 18.51
N ARG A 135 -2.66 5.09 18.93
CA ARG A 135 -1.98 5.84 20.02
C ARG A 135 -2.55 5.56 21.41
N TYR A 136 -3.32 4.48 21.58
CA TYR A 136 -3.85 4.14 22.89
C TYR A 136 -2.85 3.36 23.72
N ASP A 137 -2.89 3.60 25.03
CA ASP A 137 -2.27 2.74 26.05
C ASP A 137 -3.24 1.61 26.39
N CYS A 138 -2.93 0.39 25.93
CA CYS A 138 -3.80 -0.77 26.09
C CYS A 138 -3.88 -1.28 27.53
N GLU A 139 -3.02 -0.84 28.44
CA GLU A 139 -3.16 -1.13 29.87
C GLU A 139 -4.35 -0.38 30.48
N ARG A 140 -4.66 0.80 29.95
CA ARG A 140 -5.68 1.72 30.48
C ARG A 140 -6.91 1.85 29.58
N THR A 141 -6.79 1.43 28.33
CA THR A 141 -7.87 1.50 27.33
C THR A 141 -8.76 0.27 27.42
N ILE A 142 -10.07 0.51 27.56
CA ILE A 142 -11.11 -0.52 27.62
C ILE A 142 -12.17 -0.17 26.57
N ARG A 143 -12.06 -0.80 25.40
CA ARG A 143 -12.93 -0.51 24.25
C ARG A 143 -14.39 -0.87 24.51
N GLY A 144 -14.63 -1.95 25.26
CA GLY A 144 -15.98 -2.37 25.65
C GLY A 144 -16.74 -1.35 26.48
N ASP A 145 -16.02 -0.49 27.21
CA ASP A 145 -16.58 0.57 28.05
C ASP A 145 -16.47 1.95 27.38
N HIS A 146 -16.01 2.00 26.11
CA HIS A 146 -15.69 3.22 25.37
C HIS A 146 -14.70 4.13 26.11
N ASP A 147 -13.76 3.54 26.84
CA ASP A 147 -12.71 4.26 27.56
C ASP A 147 -11.41 4.21 26.77
N PHE A 148 -11.13 5.28 26.02
CA PHE A 148 -9.96 5.39 25.16
C PHE A 148 -8.92 6.28 25.84
N VAL A 149 -7.75 5.71 26.16
CA VAL A 149 -6.68 6.44 26.85
C VAL A 149 -5.52 6.65 25.89
N GLU A 150 -5.46 7.84 25.29
CA GLU A 150 -4.31 8.24 24.48
C GLU A 150 -3.09 8.56 25.33
N ASP A 151 -1.91 8.22 24.81
CA ASP A 151 -0.64 8.56 25.44
C ASP A 151 0.37 9.07 24.40
N ASP A 152 1.07 10.15 24.75
CA ASP A 152 2.13 10.73 23.90
C ASP A 152 3.25 9.74 23.59
N VAL A 153 3.56 8.85 24.54
CA VAL A 153 4.56 7.80 24.37
C VAL A 153 4.15 6.82 23.26
N CYS A 154 2.84 6.65 23.02
CA CYS A 154 2.31 5.77 21.98
C CYS A 154 2.25 6.40 20.58
N LYS A 155 2.61 7.69 20.41
CA LYS A 155 2.66 8.35 19.09
C LYS A 155 3.55 7.60 18.10
N GLY A 156 4.70 7.10 18.58
CA GLY A 156 5.64 6.33 17.76
C GLY A 156 5.00 5.09 17.15
N CYS A 157 4.12 4.41 17.91
CA CYS A 157 3.40 3.23 17.44
C CYS A 157 2.43 3.58 16.30
N GLN A 158 1.63 4.63 16.49
CA GLN A 158 0.70 5.11 15.46
C GLN A 158 1.40 5.42 14.13
N TYR A 159 2.51 6.17 14.17
CA TYR A 159 3.26 6.49 12.94
C TYR A 159 3.87 5.24 12.29
N SER A 160 4.51 4.37 13.07
CA SER A 160 5.10 3.14 12.55
C SER A 160 4.02 2.25 11.90
N CYS A 161 2.90 2.05 12.59
CA CYS A 161 1.81 1.20 12.14
C CYS A 161 1.05 1.76 10.93
N SER A 162 0.70 3.05 10.92
CA SER A 162 0.02 3.68 9.77
C SER A 162 0.85 3.58 8.48
N HIS A 163 2.15 3.88 8.56
CA HIS A 163 3.05 3.71 7.42
C HIS A 163 3.24 2.24 7.03
N PHE A 164 3.28 1.32 8.00
CA PHE A 164 3.40 -0.10 7.73
C PHE A 164 2.15 -0.67 7.04
N VAL A 165 0.96 -0.35 7.54
CA VAL A 165 -0.34 -0.76 6.97
C VAL A 165 -0.47 -0.26 5.52
N ASN A 166 -0.21 1.02 5.27
CA ASN A 166 -0.31 1.57 3.92
C ASN A 166 0.73 0.96 2.97
N TRP A 167 1.94 0.70 3.47
CA TRP A 167 2.98 0.05 2.68
C TRP A 167 2.61 -1.41 2.36
N ILE A 168 2.13 -2.20 3.33
CA ILE A 168 1.81 -3.62 3.12
C ILE A 168 0.64 -3.79 2.14
N ASP A 169 -0.37 -2.91 2.20
CA ASP A 169 -1.48 -2.91 1.26
C ASP A 169 -1.01 -2.63 -0.18
N ASN A 170 -0.09 -1.66 -0.35
CA ASN A 170 0.51 -1.39 -1.66
C ASN A 170 1.34 -2.58 -2.17
N GLN A 171 2.14 -3.20 -1.31
CA GLN A 171 2.92 -4.40 -1.67
C GLN A 171 2.03 -5.57 -2.09
N LYS A 172 0.89 -5.76 -1.43
CA LYS A 172 -0.10 -6.75 -1.84
C LYS A 172 -0.62 -6.50 -3.26
N LEU A 173 -0.88 -5.24 -3.62
CA LEU A 173 -1.32 -4.88 -4.97
C LEU A 173 -0.23 -5.12 -6.02
N GLU A 174 1.02 -4.80 -5.70
CA GLU A 174 2.18 -5.09 -6.56
C GLU A 174 2.33 -6.60 -6.77
N PHE A 175 2.27 -7.39 -5.69
CA PHE A 175 2.30 -8.84 -5.74
C PHE A 175 1.22 -9.41 -6.65
N LEU A 176 -0.04 -8.98 -6.49
CA LEU A 176 -1.14 -9.44 -7.33
C LEU A 176 -0.94 -9.10 -8.81
N LYS A 177 -0.37 -7.93 -9.13
CA LYS A 177 -0.03 -7.56 -10.51
C LYS A 177 1.06 -8.46 -11.08
N GLN A 178 2.08 -8.78 -10.28
CA GLN A 178 3.19 -9.64 -10.69
C GLN A 178 2.74 -11.10 -10.86
N LYS A 179 1.94 -11.64 -9.95
CA LYS A 179 1.30 -12.97 -10.07
C LYS A 179 0.48 -13.07 -11.37
N ASN A 180 -0.37 -12.09 -11.63
CA ASN A 180 -1.14 -12.02 -12.88
C ASN A 180 -0.27 -11.87 -14.14
N LYS A 181 0.86 -11.17 -14.05
CA LYS A 181 1.81 -11.02 -15.16
C LYS A 181 2.53 -12.35 -15.43
N TYR A 182 2.94 -13.07 -14.40
CA TYR A 182 3.55 -14.40 -14.50
C TYR A 182 2.65 -15.37 -15.28
N ASP A 183 1.37 -15.43 -14.92
CA ASP A 183 0.40 -16.29 -15.62
C ASP A 183 0.22 -15.91 -17.10
N LYS A 184 0.31 -14.61 -17.43
CA LYS A 184 0.24 -14.13 -18.81
C LYS A 184 1.47 -14.49 -19.62
N GLU A 185 2.66 -14.28 -19.07
CA GLU A 185 3.93 -14.64 -19.73
C GLU A 185 3.97 -16.14 -20.06
N LYS A 186 3.44 -16.97 -19.16
CA LYS A 186 3.34 -18.41 -19.37
C LYS A 186 2.37 -18.80 -20.50
N LYS A 187 1.24 -18.09 -20.65
CA LYS A 187 0.23 -18.38 -21.68
C LYS A 187 0.62 -17.88 -23.08
N GLN A 188 1.47 -16.87 -23.19
CA GLN A 188 1.92 -16.31 -24.48
C GLN A 188 3.03 -17.15 -25.13
N LYS A 189 2.75 -18.40 -25.52
CA LYS A 189 3.72 -19.24 -26.26
C LYS A 189 3.88 -18.84 -27.73
N ASP A 190 2.82 -18.36 -28.38
CA ASP A 190 2.79 -18.25 -29.85
C ASP A 190 3.06 -16.85 -30.43
N GLN A 191 3.33 -15.82 -29.61
CA GLN A 191 3.57 -14.44 -30.07
C GLN A 191 4.60 -13.71 -29.19
N ARG A 192 5.83 -14.22 -29.06
CA ARG A 192 6.89 -13.56 -28.27
C ARG A 192 7.67 -12.47 -29.02
N THR A 193 7.01 -11.88 -30.01
CA THR A 193 7.36 -10.58 -30.57
C THR A 193 6.81 -9.50 -29.65
N ILE A 194 7.65 -8.94 -28.78
CA ILE A 194 7.24 -7.82 -27.92
C ILE A 194 7.18 -6.57 -28.79
N THR A 195 5.97 -6.18 -29.21
CA THR A 195 5.76 -4.89 -29.87
C THR A 195 5.92 -3.77 -28.84
N THR A 196 7.10 -3.19 -28.77
CA THR A 196 7.33 -1.95 -28.03
C THR A 196 6.93 -0.76 -28.90
N THR A 197 6.79 0.42 -28.29
CA THR A 197 6.67 1.70 -29.03
C THR A 197 7.83 1.95 -30.00
N HIS A 198 8.91 1.20 -29.85
CA HIS A 198 10.18 1.34 -30.54
C HIS A 198 10.48 0.14 -31.47
N GLY A 199 9.50 -0.72 -31.76
CA GLY A 199 9.65 -1.87 -32.63
C GLY A 199 9.52 -3.21 -31.91
N THR A 200 9.61 -4.27 -32.68
CA THR A 200 9.34 -5.62 -32.22
C THR A 200 10.62 -6.28 -31.72
N ILE A 201 10.75 -6.47 -30.40
CA ILE A 201 11.89 -7.18 -29.81
C ILE A 201 11.58 -8.67 -29.84
N ASN A 202 12.40 -9.43 -30.54
CA ASN A 202 12.32 -10.88 -30.58
C ASN A 202 13.33 -11.46 -29.57
N ASN A 203 12.89 -11.80 -28.36
CA ASN A 203 13.79 -12.43 -27.40
C ASN A 203 13.84 -13.94 -27.68
N MET A 204 14.76 -14.35 -28.55
CA MET A 204 14.98 -15.77 -28.90
C MET A 204 15.24 -16.65 -27.67
N TYR A 205 15.82 -16.10 -26.60
CA TYR A 205 16.18 -16.84 -25.39
C TYR A 205 15.05 -16.93 -24.37
N ALA A 206 14.15 -15.95 -24.34
CA ALA A 206 12.99 -15.99 -23.44
C ALA A 206 12.14 -17.23 -23.70
N ASP A 207 12.04 -17.68 -24.96
CA ASP A 207 11.27 -18.89 -25.26
C ASP A 207 11.85 -20.15 -24.65
N VAL A 208 13.13 -20.37 -24.91
CA VAL A 208 13.89 -21.47 -24.32
C VAL A 208 13.83 -21.40 -22.79
N PHE A 209 13.94 -20.20 -22.20
CA PHE A 209 13.90 -20.03 -20.75
C PHE A 209 12.54 -20.39 -20.17
N TYR A 210 11.43 -19.85 -20.69
CA TYR A 210 10.10 -20.12 -20.15
C TYR A 210 9.66 -21.58 -20.39
N ASN A 211 10.12 -22.22 -21.46
CA ASN A 211 9.87 -23.66 -21.67
C ASN A 211 10.57 -24.50 -20.60
N LYS A 212 11.87 -24.26 -20.33
CA LYS A 212 12.59 -24.90 -19.22
C LYS A 212 12.01 -24.57 -17.85
N LEU A 213 11.61 -23.31 -17.64
CA LEU A 213 10.97 -22.88 -16.40
C LEU A 213 9.65 -23.65 -16.20
N GLN A 214 8.88 -23.90 -17.25
CA GLN A 214 7.63 -24.64 -17.16
C GLN A 214 7.85 -26.13 -16.84
N GLU A 215 8.92 -26.74 -17.36
CA GLU A 215 9.28 -28.13 -17.05
C GLU A 215 9.59 -28.32 -15.56
N HIS A 216 10.32 -27.39 -14.95
CA HIS A 216 10.72 -27.47 -13.54
C HIS A 216 9.72 -26.82 -12.57
N TYR A 217 9.01 -25.77 -13.00
CA TYR A 217 8.09 -24.97 -12.19
C TYR A 217 6.73 -24.84 -12.92
N PRO A 218 5.92 -25.91 -12.89
CA PRO A 218 4.73 -26.01 -13.72
C PRO A 218 3.56 -25.15 -13.22
N SER A 219 3.67 -24.44 -12.11
CA SER A 219 2.65 -23.51 -11.59
C SER A 219 3.29 -22.23 -11.07
N VAL A 220 2.48 -21.18 -10.90
CA VAL A 220 2.94 -19.95 -10.23
C VAL A 220 3.28 -20.22 -8.77
N ASP A 221 2.52 -21.10 -8.11
CA ASP A 221 2.75 -21.42 -6.69
C ASP A 221 4.09 -22.17 -6.50
N ALA A 222 4.48 -23.04 -7.44
CA ALA A 222 5.80 -23.69 -7.44
C ALA A 222 6.96 -22.67 -7.62
N PHE A 223 6.74 -21.59 -8.38
CA PHE A 223 7.71 -20.50 -8.47
C PHE A 223 7.76 -19.68 -7.17
N LEU A 224 6.60 -19.40 -6.57
CA LEU A 224 6.51 -18.69 -5.29
C LEU A 224 7.17 -19.47 -4.14
N GLU A 225 7.16 -20.81 -4.18
CA GLU A 225 7.93 -21.63 -3.23
C GLU A 225 9.45 -21.38 -3.29
N LEU A 226 9.98 -20.97 -4.45
CA LEU A 226 11.39 -20.56 -4.55
C LEU A 226 11.62 -19.24 -3.83
N LEU A 227 10.73 -18.27 -4.04
CA LEU A 227 10.83 -16.95 -3.41
C LEU A 227 10.71 -17.06 -1.89
N ASN A 228 9.86 -17.96 -1.40
CA ASN A 228 9.72 -18.24 0.03
C ASN A 228 11.02 -18.76 0.68
N LYS A 229 11.88 -19.45 -0.09
CA LYS A 229 13.16 -20.02 0.37
C LYS A 229 14.31 -19.01 0.35
N GLU A 230 14.05 -17.77 -0.04
CA GLU A 230 15.06 -16.73 0.04
C GLU A 230 15.39 -16.43 1.50
N LYS A 231 16.69 -16.24 1.77
CA LYS A 231 17.21 -16.06 3.13
C LYS A 231 16.49 -14.95 3.91
N GLU A 232 16.15 -13.84 3.25
CA GLU A 232 15.44 -12.74 3.93
C GLU A 232 13.96 -13.06 4.16
N CYS A 233 13.34 -13.91 3.34
CA CYS A 233 11.95 -14.36 3.51
C CYS A 233 11.81 -15.42 4.62
N GLU A 234 12.82 -16.28 4.81
CA GLU A 234 12.84 -17.28 5.87
C GLU A 234 13.10 -16.67 7.25
N ASN A 235 13.92 -15.62 7.34
CA ASN A 235 14.42 -15.07 8.60
C ASN A 235 13.70 -13.77 9.00
N GLN A 236 12.38 -13.82 9.20
CA GLN A 236 11.60 -12.69 9.72
C GLN A 236 11.66 -12.60 11.25
N PRO A 237 11.37 -11.44 11.86
CA PRO A 237 11.39 -11.28 13.31
C PRO A 237 10.34 -12.17 13.99
N ASP A 238 10.70 -12.77 15.12
CA ASP A 238 9.79 -13.59 15.91
C ASP A 238 8.62 -12.76 16.45
N ILE A 239 7.43 -13.34 16.38
CA ILE A 239 6.21 -12.76 16.91
C ILE A 239 5.84 -13.57 18.17
N GLU A 240 6.20 -13.07 19.36
CA GLU A 240 5.99 -13.75 20.65
C GLU A 240 6.50 -15.21 20.69
N GLY A 241 7.71 -15.43 20.17
CA GLY A 241 8.36 -16.76 20.21
C GLY A 241 7.94 -17.71 19.10
N VAL A 242 7.06 -17.30 18.18
CA VAL A 242 6.78 -18.03 16.94
C VAL A 242 7.68 -17.47 15.84
N LYS A 243 8.55 -18.34 15.30
CA LYS A 243 9.32 -18.03 14.10
C LYS A 243 8.37 -17.72 12.96
N SER A 244 8.47 -16.49 12.46
CA SER A 244 7.72 -16.01 11.33
C SER A 244 8.54 -16.28 10.06
N SER A 245 7.91 -16.80 9.01
CA SER A 245 8.44 -16.77 7.64
C SER A 245 7.40 -16.11 6.72
N VAL A 246 7.86 -15.57 5.59
CA VAL A 246 6.97 -15.11 4.52
C VAL A 246 6.60 -16.31 3.66
N ASP A 247 5.31 -16.47 3.39
CA ASP A 247 4.82 -17.49 2.46
C ASP A 247 3.83 -16.88 1.45
N PHE A 248 4.28 -16.69 0.22
CA PHE A 248 3.48 -16.12 -0.85
C PHE A 248 2.37 -17.06 -1.37
N ASN A 249 2.35 -18.33 -0.97
CA ASN A 249 1.32 -19.32 -1.33
C ASN A 249 0.18 -19.40 -0.31
N LYS A 250 0.40 -18.93 0.91
CA LYS A 250 -0.66 -18.82 1.92
C LYS A 250 -1.71 -17.77 1.55
N GLU A 251 -2.81 -17.77 2.30
CA GLU A 251 -3.83 -16.75 2.13
C GLU A 251 -3.21 -15.34 2.17
N LEU A 252 -3.64 -14.47 1.25
CA LEU A 252 -3.17 -13.08 1.17
C LEU A 252 -3.30 -12.33 2.51
N ARG A 253 -4.20 -12.78 3.38
CA ARG A 253 -4.43 -12.18 4.71
C ARG A 253 -3.35 -12.52 5.71
N GLU A 254 -2.59 -13.60 5.54
CA GLU A 254 -1.50 -13.98 6.44
C GLU A 254 -0.21 -13.22 6.09
N THR A 255 0.24 -13.30 4.83
CA THR A 255 1.52 -12.71 4.41
C THR A 255 1.51 -11.18 4.38
N PHE A 256 0.39 -10.61 3.92
CA PHE A 256 0.20 -9.16 3.86
C PHE A 256 -0.58 -8.64 5.08
N TYR A 257 -0.52 -9.36 6.21
CA TYR A 257 -1.12 -8.91 7.45
C TYR A 257 -0.37 -7.71 8.04
N ARG A 258 -1.13 -6.75 8.59
CA ARG A 258 -0.60 -5.53 9.24
C ARG A 258 0.11 -5.76 10.57
N THR A 259 0.40 -7.00 10.95
CA THR A 259 0.94 -7.44 12.25
C THR A 259 0.02 -7.20 13.44
N LYS A 260 0.10 -8.07 14.44
CA LYS A 260 -0.69 -7.96 15.68
C LYS A 260 -0.31 -6.75 16.53
N TYR A 261 0.94 -6.28 16.41
CA TYR A 261 1.41 -5.09 17.12
C TYR A 261 0.74 -3.79 16.62
N CYS A 262 0.16 -3.83 15.42
CA CYS A 262 -0.62 -2.76 14.82
C CYS A 262 -2.11 -3.13 14.73
N GLU A 263 -2.59 -3.97 15.64
CA GLU A 263 -4.01 -4.12 15.91
C GLU A 263 -4.46 -3.10 16.93
N ALA A 264 -5.77 -2.84 16.99
CA ALA A 264 -6.34 -2.03 18.05
C ALA A 264 -6.19 -2.75 19.39
N CYS A 265 -6.22 -2.02 20.50
CA CYS A 265 -6.19 -2.64 21.82
C CYS A 265 -7.24 -3.77 21.96
N PRO A 266 -6.96 -4.80 22.79
CA PRO A 266 -7.94 -5.83 23.10
C PRO A 266 -9.23 -5.24 23.68
N TRP A 267 -10.32 -5.99 23.59
CA TRP A 267 -11.67 -5.51 23.95
C TRP A 267 -11.73 -4.95 25.37
N CYS A 268 -11.17 -5.67 26.34
CA CYS A 268 -11.09 -5.24 27.74
C CYS A 268 -9.71 -4.71 28.17
N GLY A 269 -8.82 -4.39 27.21
CA GLY A 269 -7.44 -4.00 27.48
C GLY A 269 -6.50 -5.18 27.75
N ALA A 270 -5.26 -4.85 28.10
CA ALA A 270 -4.17 -5.80 28.32
C ALA A 270 -3.51 -5.58 29.68
N LYS A 271 -2.88 -6.62 30.23
CA LYS A 271 -2.13 -6.54 31.49
C LYS A 271 -0.75 -7.18 31.34
N LYS A 272 0.22 -6.72 32.14
CA LYS A 272 1.54 -7.34 32.22
C LYS A 272 1.45 -8.69 32.91
N VAL A 273 2.21 -9.67 32.42
CA VAL A 273 2.33 -10.99 33.07
C VAL A 273 3.42 -10.91 34.14
N ASN A 274 3.04 -11.17 35.39
CA ASN A 274 3.99 -11.18 36.50
C ASN A 274 5.09 -12.24 36.29
N GLY A 275 6.36 -11.83 36.33
CA GLY A 275 7.52 -12.73 36.24
C GLY A 275 8.04 -13.01 34.83
N GLN A 276 7.48 -12.40 33.77
CA GLN A 276 8.00 -12.47 32.40
C GLN A 276 8.14 -11.06 31.81
N ASN A 277 9.37 -10.55 31.75
CA ASN A 277 9.65 -9.22 31.17
C ASN A 277 9.16 -9.14 29.72
N GLY A 278 8.37 -8.12 29.39
CA GLY A 278 7.95 -7.86 28.01
C GLY A 278 6.69 -8.60 27.55
N LYS A 279 6.10 -9.49 28.36
CA LYS A 279 4.93 -10.28 27.96
C LYS A 279 3.64 -9.70 28.50
N TRP A 280 2.69 -9.52 27.59
CA TRP A 280 1.36 -8.99 27.86
C TRP A 280 0.31 -10.06 27.60
N GLU A 281 -0.76 -10.03 28.40
CA GLU A 281 -1.93 -10.88 28.24
C GLU A 281 -3.18 -10.02 28.09
N ASP A 282 -4.05 -10.42 27.17
CA ASP A 282 -5.36 -9.82 27.00
C ASP A 282 -6.22 -10.10 28.24
N ILE A 283 -6.93 -9.07 28.71
CA ILE A 283 -7.87 -9.22 29.83
C ILE A 283 -9.10 -9.96 29.32
N GLN A 284 -9.56 -10.96 30.08
CA GLN A 284 -10.75 -11.74 29.74
C GLN A 284 -11.95 -10.85 29.45
N ASP A 285 -12.60 -11.10 28.31
CA ASP A 285 -13.68 -10.27 27.80
C ASP A 285 -14.91 -10.15 28.72
N THR A 286 -15.06 -11.06 29.68
CA THR A 286 -16.15 -11.05 30.67
C THR A 286 -16.04 -9.90 31.67
N LYS A 287 -14.92 -9.16 31.67
CA LYS A 287 -14.63 -8.10 32.63
C LYS A 287 -14.99 -6.68 32.15
N CYS A 288 -15.42 -6.51 30.91
CA CYS A 288 -15.88 -5.22 30.40
C CYS A 288 -17.25 -5.33 29.73
N GLY A 289 -17.90 -4.19 29.50
CA GLY A 289 -19.26 -4.11 29.01
C GLY A 289 -19.46 -4.84 27.68
N GLU A 290 -20.65 -5.40 27.48
CA GLU A 290 -21.04 -6.08 26.23
C GLU A 290 -21.24 -5.10 25.05
N GLY A 291 -20.91 -3.81 25.22
CA GLY A 291 -21.08 -2.77 24.21
C GLY A 291 -22.55 -2.42 23.91
N ARG A 292 -23.49 -2.78 24.80
CA ARG A 292 -24.94 -2.71 24.52
C ARG A 292 -25.59 -1.45 25.09
N GLY A 293 -25.53 -0.36 24.32
CA GLY A 293 -26.46 0.77 24.46
C GLY A 293 -25.94 2.10 23.94
N TYR A 294 -26.52 2.59 22.84
CA TYR A 294 -26.24 3.93 22.27
C TYR A 294 -27.48 4.85 22.28
N ASN A 295 -28.52 4.49 23.04
CA ASN A 295 -29.84 5.12 22.92
C ASN A 295 -29.82 6.59 23.34
N ASP A 296 -28.95 6.95 24.28
CA ASP A 296 -28.87 8.30 24.86
C ASP A 296 -27.70 9.13 24.30
N TYR A 297 -27.10 8.71 23.19
CA TYR A 297 -25.97 9.41 22.58
C TYR A 297 -26.44 10.27 21.42
N GLU A 298 -25.81 11.43 21.27
CA GLU A 298 -25.92 12.20 20.04
C GLU A 298 -25.16 11.50 18.92
N LYS A 299 -25.89 11.14 17.86
CA LYS A 299 -25.38 10.31 16.77
C LYS A 299 -25.06 11.17 15.56
N THR A 300 -24.02 10.82 14.82
CA THR A 300 -23.72 11.44 13.51
C THR A 300 -23.28 10.36 12.54
N GLU A 301 -23.99 10.25 11.43
CA GLU A 301 -23.64 9.29 10.38
C GLU A 301 -22.67 9.91 9.38
N ILE A 302 -21.46 9.37 9.33
CA ILE A 302 -20.37 9.86 8.49
C ILE A 302 -20.01 8.76 7.46
N PRO A 303 -20.47 8.87 6.21
CA PRO A 303 -20.00 8.01 5.14
C PRO A 303 -18.55 8.39 4.80
N ILE A 304 -17.66 7.41 4.69
CA ILE A 304 -16.28 7.63 4.23
C ILE A 304 -16.08 6.91 2.90
N LEU A 305 -15.77 7.65 1.84
CA LEU A 305 -15.44 7.11 0.52
C LEU A 305 -14.05 6.47 0.58
N THR A 306 -14.03 5.14 0.52
CA THR A 306 -12.82 4.32 0.59
C THR A 306 -12.34 3.85 -0.79
N GLY A 307 -13.28 3.67 -1.72
CA GLY A 307 -12.99 3.16 -3.06
C GLY A 307 -12.57 1.69 -3.05
N ASP A 308 -12.27 1.15 -4.23
CA ASP A 308 -11.85 -0.23 -4.41
C ASP A 308 -10.42 -0.43 -3.90
N LYS A 309 -10.29 -1.05 -2.72
CA LYS A 309 -9.01 -1.36 -2.08
C LYS A 309 -8.14 -2.36 -2.86
N THR A 310 -8.67 -2.95 -3.95
CA THR A 310 -7.91 -3.84 -4.85
C THR A 310 -7.23 -3.11 -6.00
N GLU A 311 -7.45 -1.80 -6.13
CA GLU A 311 -6.93 -0.99 -7.24
C GLU A 311 -5.97 0.09 -6.72
N GLY A 312 -4.71 0.04 -7.18
CA GLY A 312 -3.69 1.04 -6.81
C GLY A 312 -3.65 2.28 -7.73
N ASP A 313 -4.55 2.37 -8.72
CA ASP A 313 -4.71 3.55 -9.55
C ASP A 313 -5.94 4.32 -9.08
N MET A 314 -5.84 5.61 -8.72
CA MET A 314 -6.93 6.39 -8.15
C MET A 314 -8.19 6.41 -9.02
N VAL A 315 -8.03 6.53 -10.33
CA VAL A 315 -9.17 6.51 -11.26
C VAL A 315 -9.83 5.13 -11.27
N LYS A 316 -9.07 4.04 -11.13
CA LYS A 316 -9.63 2.68 -10.97
C LYS A 316 -10.23 2.44 -9.59
N LYS A 317 -9.54 2.84 -8.52
CA LYS A 317 -9.99 2.82 -7.12
C LYS A 317 -11.36 3.45 -7.00
N TYR A 318 -11.56 4.60 -7.65
CA TYR A 318 -12.84 5.32 -7.63
C TYR A 318 -13.66 5.13 -8.90
N LYS A 319 -13.36 4.14 -9.76
CA LYS A 319 -14.04 3.97 -11.06
C LYS A 319 -15.55 3.80 -10.91
N LYS A 320 -15.99 2.94 -9.99
CA LYS A 320 -17.43 2.72 -9.76
C LYS A 320 -18.10 4.01 -9.26
N PHE A 321 -17.45 4.75 -8.36
CA PHE A 321 -17.92 6.04 -7.87
C PHE A 321 -18.01 7.08 -9.01
N CYS A 322 -16.97 7.19 -9.83
CA CYS A 322 -16.90 8.17 -10.91
C CYS A 322 -17.81 7.86 -12.10
N ASN A 323 -18.11 6.58 -12.33
CA ASN A 323 -19.05 6.14 -13.37
C ASN A 323 -20.51 6.16 -12.88
N GLY A 324 -20.74 6.35 -11.58
CA GLY A 324 -22.06 6.54 -11.00
C GLY A 324 -22.65 7.89 -11.40
N ASN A 325 -23.63 7.84 -12.32
CA ASN A 325 -24.48 8.94 -12.81
C ASN A 325 -23.78 9.98 -13.70
N GLY A 326 -23.88 9.73 -15.01
CA GLY A 326 -23.96 10.75 -16.03
C GLY A 326 -25.43 10.93 -16.47
N GLU A 327 -26.22 11.68 -15.71
CA GLU A 327 -27.25 12.50 -16.33
C GLU A 327 -26.99 13.95 -15.98
N LYS A 328 -27.19 14.78 -17.00
CA LYS A 328 -26.65 16.12 -17.18
C LYS A 328 -27.05 17.05 -16.04
N GLY A 329 -26.13 17.94 -15.67
CA GLY A 329 -26.44 19.05 -14.78
C GLY A 329 -27.64 19.84 -15.31
N ALA A 330 -28.61 20.07 -14.43
CA ALA A 330 -29.59 21.12 -14.56
C ALA A 330 -29.56 21.97 -13.28
N ASN A 331 -29.60 23.28 -13.50
CA ASN A 331 -29.32 24.33 -12.54
C ASN A 331 -30.35 24.43 -11.41
N GLY A 332 -29.83 24.80 -10.23
CA GLY A 332 -30.45 25.61 -9.18
C GLY A 332 -31.96 25.50 -8.91
N ALA A 333 -32.30 24.95 -7.76
CA ALA A 333 -33.37 25.50 -6.91
C ALA A 333 -33.14 25.10 -5.45
N SER A 334 -33.12 26.09 -4.57
CA SER A 334 -33.03 25.94 -3.12
C SER A 334 -34.31 25.29 -2.56
N PRO A 335 -34.26 24.33 -1.62
CA PRO A 335 -35.48 23.88 -0.97
C PRO A 335 -35.67 24.57 0.38
N THR A 336 -36.76 25.31 0.47
CA THR A 336 -37.39 25.80 1.68
C THR A 336 -37.85 24.62 2.54
N ALA A 337 -37.71 24.73 3.85
CA ALA A 337 -38.05 23.71 4.83
C ALA A 337 -39.57 23.52 4.98
N THR A 338 -40.01 22.26 5.07
CA THR A 338 -41.14 21.85 5.93
C THR A 338 -40.97 20.39 6.36
N ILE A 339 -41.08 20.18 7.68
CA ILE A 339 -41.13 18.88 8.37
C ILE A 339 -42.54 18.29 8.25
N ARG A 340 -42.66 16.99 7.92
CA ARG A 340 -43.69 16.03 8.38
C ARG A 340 -43.45 14.62 7.82
N ASP A 341 -44.05 13.65 8.48
CA ASP A 341 -43.58 12.29 8.76
C ASP A 341 -43.65 11.21 7.68
N ASN A 342 -42.77 10.22 7.89
CA ASN A 342 -42.81 8.76 7.67
C ASN A 342 -43.22 8.12 6.33
N SER A 343 -42.41 7.11 6.02
CA SER A 343 -42.52 6.06 5.00
C SER A 343 -42.25 6.48 3.55
N ASP A 344 -41.34 5.72 2.93
CA ASP A 344 -40.98 5.71 1.52
C ASP A 344 -40.41 7.01 0.95
N LYS A 345 -39.32 7.47 1.60
CA LYS A 345 -38.43 8.45 0.98
C LYS A 345 -37.37 7.71 0.17
N ALA A 346 -37.51 7.82 -1.15
CA ALA A 346 -36.52 7.45 -2.17
C ALA A 346 -35.09 7.50 -1.61
N THR A 347 -34.49 6.33 -1.45
CA THR A 347 -33.13 6.15 -0.94
C THR A 347 -32.16 6.75 -1.95
N THR A 348 -31.88 8.04 -1.83
CA THR A 348 -30.60 8.59 -2.29
C THR A 348 -29.54 7.75 -1.59
N GLY A 349 -28.89 6.86 -2.34
CA GLY A 349 -27.96 5.89 -1.77
C GLY A 349 -26.92 6.58 -0.91
N TYR A 350 -26.59 5.96 0.22
CA TYR A 350 -25.79 6.51 1.32
C TYR A 350 -24.46 7.17 0.89
N CYS A 351 -23.95 6.88 -0.31
CA CYS A 351 -22.76 7.49 -0.90
C CYS A 351 -22.94 8.25 -2.23
N GLY A 352 -24.17 8.57 -2.63
CA GLY A 352 -24.45 9.57 -3.68
C GLY A 352 -24.89 9.04 -5.04
N THR A 353 -25.39 7.80 -5.17
CA THR A 353 -26.15 7.36 -6.36
C THR A 353 -27.25 6.36 -5.99
N ASN A 354 -28.28 6.26 -6.85
CA ASN A 354 -29.45 5.37 -6.71
C ASN A 354 -29.12 3.86 -6.77
N ASN A 355 -27.84 3.48 -6.71
CA ASN A 355 -27.37 2.10 -6.63
C ASN A 355 -25.97 2.08 -5.99
N SER A 356 -25.92 2.29 -4.68
CA SER A 356 -24.67 2.28 -3.92
C SER A 356 -24.28 0.85 -3.60
N ASP A 357 -23.26 0.33 -4.30
CA ASP A 357 -22.53 -0.87 -3.87
C ASP A 357 -21.89 -0.58 -2.49
N PRO A 358 -22.25 -1.29 -1.41
CA PRO A 358 -21.72 -1.07 -0.07
C PRO A 358 -20.19 -1.17 0.01
N SER A 359 -19.53 -1.76 -0.99
CA SER A 359 -18.06 -1.82 -1.06
C SER A 359 -17.36 -0.48 -1.34
N LEU A 360 -18.10 0.57 -1.72
CA LEU A 360 -17.50 1.86 -2.10
C LEU A 360 -17.31 2.82 -0.93
N CYS A 361 -18.05 2.64 0.16
CA CYS A 361 -18.00 3.51 1.32
C CYS A 361 -18.11 2.73 2.61
N GLU A 362 -17.40 3.19 3.62
CA GLU A 362 -17.55 2.73 4.98
C GLU A 362 -18.57 3.61 5.70
N LYS A 363 -19.61 2.99 6.29
CA LYS A 363 -20.58 3.68 7.13
C LYS A 363 -20.05 3.76 8.56
N TRP A 364 -19.65 4.96 8.99
CA TRP A 364 -19.28 5.23 10.37
C TRP A 364 -20.40 5.96 11.09
N ILE A 365 -20.68 5.56 12.33
CA ILE A 365 -21.57 6.32 13.22
C ILE A 365 -20.74 6.77 14.42
N CYS A 366 -20.66 8.08 14.61
CA CYS A 366 -20.01 8.68 15.76
C CYS A 366 -21.03 9.07 16.82
N TYR A 367 -20.66 8.85 18.08
CA TYR A 367 -21.50 8.98 19.26
C TYR A 367 -20.83 9.94 20.24
N TYR A 368 -21.57 10.95 20.67
CA TYR A 368 -21.14 11.89 21.70
C TYR A 368 -22.12 11.83 22.88
N LYS A 369 -21.58 11.76 24.10
CA LYS A 369 -22.36 11.92 25.34
C LYS A 369 -21.48 12.49 26.44
N LYS A 370 -22.00 13.49 27.13
CA LYS A 370 -21.43 14.01 28.36
C LYS A 370 -22.02 13.28 29.57
N ILE A 371 -21.17 12.83 30.48
CA ILE A 371 -21.56 12.16 31.71
C ILE A 371 -21.01 12.94 32.90
N GLU A 372 -21.87 13.27 33.85
CA GLU A 372 -21.46 13.78 35.16
C GLU A 372 -21.11 12.58 36.06
N LYS A 373 -19.89 12.56 36.61
CA LYS A 373 -19.47 11.59 37.63
C LYS A 373 -18.98 12.32 38.87
N ASP A 374 -19.12 11.70 40.03
CA ASP A 374 -18.56 12.21 41.29
C ASP A 374 -17.04 12.32 41.15
N GLY A 375 -16.54 13.57 41.07
CA GLY A 375 -15.12 13.90 40.86
C GLY A 375 -14.77 14.54 39.50
N GLY A 376 -15.72 14.69 38.57
CA GLY A 376 -15.51 15.44 37.32
C GLY A 376 -16.47 15.09 36.17
N LYS A 377 -16.43 15.89 35.08
CA LYS A 377 -17.15 15.62 33.83
C LYS A 377 -16.36 14.61 32.99
N LYS A 378 -16.98 13.51 32.54
CA LYS A 378 -16.41 12.55 31.57
C LYS A 378 -17.15 12.69 30.25
N GLU A 379 -16.41 12.89 29.16
CA GLU A 379 -16.96 12.93 27.81
C GLU A 379 -16.68 11.61 27.10
N ILE A 380 -17.72 11.02 26.52
CA ILE A 380 -17.61 9.83 25.68
C ILE A 380 -17.79 10.27 24.24
N ASN A 381 -16.73 10.11 23.44
CA ASN A 381 -16.71 10.53 22.05
C ASN A 381 -15.97 9.51 21.17
N PHE A 382 -16.71 8.73 20.37
CA PHE A 382 -16.14 7.62 19.60
C PHE A 382 -16.96 7.32 18.35
N CYS A 383 -16.34 6.62 17.40
CA CYS A 383 -16.96 6.22 16.14
C CYS A 383 -16.90 4.71 15.96
N VAL A 384 -17.99 4.14 15.44
CA VAL A 384 -18.15 2.70 15.18
C VAL A 384 -18.43 2.46 13.71
N LEU A 385 -17.67 1.56 13.09
CA LEU A 385 -17.93 1.08 11.74
C LEU A 385 -19.14 0.15 11.73
N GLN A 386 -20.06 0.39 10.81
CA GLN A 386 -21.27 -0.42 10.62
C GLN A 386 -21.04 -1.50 9.55
N ASP A 387 -20.22 -2.51 9.89
CA ASP A 387 -19.85 -3.62 9.00
C ASP A 387 -20.53 -4.95 9.33
N GLY A 388 -21.56 -4.92 10.19
CA GLY A 388 -22.26 -6.11 10.68
C GLY A 388 -21.66 -6.73 11.95
N ASN A 389 -20.53 -6.21 12.44
CA ASN A 389 -19.91 -6.64 13.69
C ASN A 389 -20.05 -5.62 14.83
N GLN A 390 -20.92 -4.61 14.67
CA GLN A 390 -21.06 -3.49 15.63
C GLN A 390 -21.52 -3.89 17.05
N HIS A 391 -22.00 -5.12 17.23
CA HIS A 391 -22.44 -5.69 18.52
C HIS A 391 -21.56 -6.88 18.96
N LYS A 392 -20.38 -7.02 18.38
CA LYS A 392 -19.43 -8.11 18.66
C LYS A 392 -18.11 -7.52 19.17
N LYS A 393 -17.26 -8.37 19.73
CA LYS A 393 -15.94 -7.97 20.26
C LYS A 393 -14.96 -7.54 19.19
N ASP A 394 -15.14 -8.04 17.97
CA ASP A 394 -14.40 -7.68 16.77
C ASP A 394 -14.93 -6.40 16.10
N ARG A 395 -15.88 -5.70 16.74
CA ARG A 395 -16.33 -4.34 16.35
C ARG A 395 -15.12 -3.48 16.06
N LYS A 396 -15.20 -2.66 15.01
CA LYS A 396 -14.17 -1.66 14.72
C LYS A 396 -14.64 -0.30 15.19
N ASP A 397 -13.97 0.18 16.23
CA ASP A 397 -14.24 1.46 16.87
C ASP A 397 -12.95 2.14 17.32
N LYS A 398 -13.03 3.45 17.43
CA LYS A 398 -11.94 4.33 17.86
C LYS A 398 -12.54 5.60 18.44
N SER A 399 -11.77 6.31 19.28
CA SER A 399 -12.09 7.67 19.68
C SER A 399 -12.35 8.54 18.45
N TYR A 400 -13.20 9.56 18.65
CA TYR A 400 -13.50 10.49 17.58
C TYR A 400 -12.26 11.27 17.13
N ASP A 401 -11.33 11.59 18.03
CA ASP A 401 -10.07 12.25 17.68
C ASP A 401 -9.25 11.40 16.70
N VAL A 402 -9.10 10.11 16.96
CA VAL A 402 -8.39 9.21 16.04
C VAL A 402 -9.16 9.07 14.73
N PHE A 403 -10.49 8.99 14.75
CA PHE A 403 -11.30 9.00 13.54
C PHE A 403 -11.10 10.29 12.72
N PHE A 404 -11.08 11.46 13.37
CA PHE A 404 -10.83 12.76 12.76
C PHE A 404 -9.46 12.80 12.09
N TYR A 405 -8.38 12.54 12.83
CA TYR A 405 -7.02 12.60 12.29
C TYR A 405 -6.79 11.59 11.17
N SER A 406 -7.28 10.35 11.32
CA SER A 406 -7.15 9.33 10.26
C SER A 406 -7.88 9.76 8.98
N SER A 407 -9.09 10.31 9.09
CA SER A 407 -9.84 10.80 7.92
C SER A 407 -9.10 11.91 7.17
N ILE A 408 -8.42 12.81 7.88
CA ILE A 408 -7.61 13.87 7.27
C ILE A 408 -6.34 13.31 6.62
N ILE A 409 -5.63 12.42 7.30
CA ILE A 409 -4.42 11.78 6.77
C ILE A 409 -4.74 11.01 5.48
N ASP A 410 -5.83 10.23 5.49
CA ASP A 410 -6.27 9.45 4.32
C ASP A 410 -6.62 10.38 3.15
N MET A 411 -7.36 11.47 3.40
CA MET A 411 -7.68 12.48 2.40
C MET A 411 -6.42 13.14 1.81
N LEU A 412 -5.42 13.45 2.64
CA LEU A 412 -4.16 14.06 2.19
C LEU A 412 -3.34 13.08 1.35
N ASN A 413 -3.24 11.81 1.77
CA ASN A 413 -2.57 10.75 1.01
C ASN A 413 -3.23 10.57 -0.37
N ASP A 414 -4.56 10.42 -0.42
CA ASP A 414 -5.32 10.33 -1.66
C ASP A 414 -5.07 11.57 -2.56
N SER A 415 -4.98 12.77 -1.97
CA SER A 415 -4.72 14.01 -2.71
C SER A 415 -3.33 14.01 -3.38
N ILE A 416 -2.31 13.46 -2.71
CA ILE A 416 -0.96 13.31 -3.28
C ILE A 416 -1.01 12.33 -4.46
N GLU A 417 -1.73 11.22 -4.32
CA GLU A 417 -1.89 10.24 -5.40
C GLU A 417 -2.63 10.83 -6.59
N TRP A 418 -3.77 11.51 -6.36
CA TRP A 418 -4.52 12.22 -7.39
C TRP A 418 -3.64 13.22 -8.15
N ARG A 419 -2.85 14.02 -7.42
CA ARG A 419 -1.89 14.96 -8.02
C ARG A 419 -0.89 14.24 -8.91
N ALA A 420 -0.34 13.11 -8.47
CA ALA A 420 0.60 12.34 -9.26
C ALA A 420 -0.03 11.80 -10.56
N GLN A 421 -1.28 11.33 -10.50
CA GLN A 421 -2.03 10.82 -11.66
C GLN A 421 -2.38 11.91 -12.67
N LEU A 422 -2.92 13.02 -12.18
CA LEU A 422 -3.37 14.15 -13.00
C LEU A 422 -2.24 15.05 -13.46
N ASN A 423 -1.03 14.90 -12.90
CA ASN A 423 0.16 15.67 -13.29
C ASN A 423 0.38 15.67 -14.81
N SER A 424 0.05 14.55 -15.48
CA SER A 424 0.20 14.47 -16.93
C SER A 424 -0.76 15.38 -17.71
N CYS A 425 -1.96 15.62 -17.17
CA CYS A 425 -3.01 16.48 -17.70
C CYS A 425 -2.80 17.96 -17.29
N ILE A 426 -2.42 18.20 -16.03
CA ILE A 426 -2.20 19.55 -15.47
C ILE A 426 -0.93 20.19 -16.07
N ASN A 427 0.18 19.44 -16.07
CA ASN A 427 1.48 19.94 -16.50
C ASN A 427 1.82 19.43 -17.91
N ASN A 428 1.00 19.83 -18.89
CA ASN A 428 1.25 19.55 -20.31
C ASN A 428 1.84 20.78 -21.03
N GLY A 429 3.17 20.88 -21.03
CA GLY A 429 3.88 21.98 -21.72
C GLY A 429 3.73 21.99 -23.25
N LYS A 430 3.26 20.89 -23.87
CA LYS A 430 3.00 20.81 -25.31
C LYS A 430 1.60 21.27 -25.72
N LYS A 431 0.68 21.47 -24.76
CA LYS A 431 -0.75 21.79 -24.99
C LYS A 431 -1.54 20.79 -25.85
N ASP A 432 -0.98 19.63 -26.16
CA ASP A 432 -1.68 18.57 -26.89
C ASP A 432 -2.92 18.06 -26.13
N CYS A 433 -4.01 17.79 -26.83
CA CYS A 433 -5.20 17.18 -26.24
C CYS A 433 -4.91 15.71 -25.89
N ILE A 434 -4.85 15.40 -24.59
CA ILE A 434 -4.65 14.03 -24.11
C ILE A 434 -6.02 13.38 -23.92
N SER A 435 -6.34 12.40 -24.77
CA SER A 435 -7.54 11.58 -24.62
C SER A 435 -7.61 10.97 -23.22
N LYS A 436 -8.80 11.04 -22.59
CA LYS A 436 -9.11 10.66 -21.19
C LYS A 436 -8.72 11.66 -20.09
N CYS A 437 -8.06 12.79 -20.36
CA CYS A 437 -7.81 13.77 -19.30
C CYS A 437 -9.11 14.39 -18.74
N ASN A 438 -10.10 14.68 -19.59
CA ASN A 438 -11.41 15.17 -19.14
C ASN A 438 -12.06 14.22 -18.14
N SER A 439 -12.21 12.93 -18.48
CA SER A 439 -12.85 11.97 -17.59
C SER A 439 -12.10 11.77 -16.27
N ARG A 440 -10.77 11.85 -16.27
CA ARG A 440 -9.96 11.79 -15.04
C ARG A 440 -10.13 13.03 -14.17
N CYS A 441 -10.11 14.21 -14.77
CA CYS A 441 -10.33 15.47 -14.05
C CYS A 441 -11.76 15.56 -13.51
N ASP A 442 -12.76 15.09 -14.27
CA ASP A 442 -14.16 15.04 -13.83
C ASP A 442 -14.32 14.09 -12.64
N CYS A 443 -13.68 12.92 -12.69
CA CYS A 443 -13.66 11.97 -11.58
C CYS A 443 -13.02 12.58 -10.32
N TYR A 444 -11.90 13.30 -10.47
CA TYR A 444 -11.28 14.02 -9.36
C TYR A 444 -12.15 15.13 -8.78
N ARG A 445 -12.85 15.91 -9.64
CA ARG A 445 -13.81 16.93 -9.19
C ARG A 445 -14.91 16.32 -8.34
N ARG A 446 -15.52 15.21 -8.80
CA ARG A 446 -16.53 14.47 -8.03
C ARG A 446 -15.98 13.96 -6.70
N TRP A 447 -14.74 13.46 -6.70
CA TRP A 447 -14.08 13.01 -5.48
C TRP A 447 -13.88 14.17 -4.48
N ILE A 448 -13.48 15.37 -4.93
CA ILE A 448 -13.37 16.56 -4.08
C ILE A 448 -14.73 16.93 -3.48
N GLU A 449 -15.78 16.98 -4.31
CA GLU A 449 -17.15 17.29 -3.87
C GLU A 449 -17.58 16.30 -2.79
N LYS A 450 -17.30 15.00 -2.99
CA LYS A 450 -17.61 13.99 -2.00
C LYS A 450 -16.83 14.18 -0.70
N LYS A 451 -15.51 14.40 -0.78
CA LYS A 451 -14.69 14.63 0.42
C LYS A 451 -15.10 15.89 1.19
N LYS A 452 -15.61 16.91 0.50
CA LYS A 452 -16.19 18.09 1.15
C LYS A 452 -17.44 17.72 1.96
N GLU A 453 -18.35 16.90 1.41
CA GLU A 453 -19.52 16.40 2.15
C GLU A 453 -19.13 15.59 3.39
N GLU A 454 -18.12 14.72 3.26
CA GLU A 454 -17.59 13.93 4.38
C GLU A 454 -17.05 14.85 5.49
N PHE A 455 -16.25 15.83 5.10
CA PHE A 455 -15.62 16.75 6.03
C PHE A 455 -16.61 17.66 6.76
N GLU A 456 -17.69 18.10 6.10
CA GLU A 456 -18.75 18.85 6.80
C GLU A 456 -19.43 17.99 7.88
N LYS A 457 -19.73 16.71 7.61
CA LYS A 457 -20.29 15.81 8.64
C LYS A 457 -19.33 15.54 9.78
N ILE A 458 -18.03 15.44 9.47
CA ILE A 458 -16.97 15.37 10.49
C ILE A 458 -17.02 16.62 11.36
N LYS A 459 -17.06 17.81 10.77
CA LYS A 459 -17.16 19.09 11.51
C LYS A 459 -18.44 19.20 12.33
N ASP A 460 -19.57 18.75 11.79
CA ASP A 460 -20.85 18.73 12.51
C ASP A 460 -20.74 17.89 13.79
N HIS A 461 -20.08 16.72 13.72
CA HIS A 461 -19.81 15.93 14.93
C HIS A 461 -18.82 16.61 15.86
N PHE A 462 -17.75 17.22 15.32
CA PHE A 462 -16.75 17.94 16.10
C PHE A 462 -17.40 19.01 16.98
N GLY A 463 -18.36 19.76 16.41
CA GLY A 463 -19.07 20.86 17.07
C GLY A 463 -20.05 20.45 18.17
N LYS A 464 -20.30 19.14 18.37
CA LYS A 464 -21.13 18.64 19.48
C LYS A 464 -20.41 18.68 20.82
N GLN A 465 -19.09 18.79 20.80
CA GLN A 465 -18.25 18.83 22.00
C GLN A 465 -18.38 20.18 22.69
N GLU A 466 -18.83 20.17 23.96
CA GLU A 466 -19.16 21.38 24.72
C GLU A 466 -17.94 22.10 25.33
N ASP A 467 -16.79 21.42 25.45
CA ASP A 467 -15.51 21.99 25.88
C ASP A 467 -14.90 22.93 24.83
N VAL A 468 -15.46 22.92 23.62
CA VAL A 468 -15.16 23.85 22.54
C VAL A 468 -16.08 25.06 22.66
N GLU A 469 -15.80 25.98 23.59
CA GLU A 469 -16.50 27.26 23.64
C GLU A 469 -16.49 27.92 22.24
N HIS A 470 -17.68 28.15 21.69
CA HIS A 470 -17.90 28.70 20.34
C HIS A 470 -17.10 29.98 20.04
N GLN A 471 -16.68 30.73 21.06
CA GLN A 471 -15.86 31.94 20.92
C GLN A 471 -14.39 31.66 20.54
N ASN A 472 -13.89 30.43 20.73
CA ASN A 472 -12.49 30.07 20.49
C ASN A 472 -12.24 29.17 19.25
N LEU A 473 -13.29 28.65 18.59
CA LEU A 473 -13.15 27.92 17.33
C LEU A 473 -12.44 28.74 16.25
N ASN A 474 -12.88 29.98 16.03
CA ASN A 474 -12.23 30.87 15.06
C ASN A 474 -10.76 31.16 15.38
N ASN A 475 -10.36 31.16 16.65
CA ASN A 475 -8.98 31.41 17.07
C ASN A 475 -8.09 30.16 17.00
N ARG A 476 -8.64 28.97 17.27
CA ARG A 476 -7.92 27.69 17.17
C ARG A 476 -7.75 27.25 15.70
N TRP A 477 -8.77 27.46 14.87
CA TRP A 477 -8.67 27.30 13.41
C TRP A 477 -7.71 28.32 12.76
N LYS A 478 -7.60 29.55 13.29
CA LYS A 478 -6.57 30.52 12.86
C LYS A 478 -5.15 30.06 13.21
N LYS A 479 -4.94 29.35 14.33
CA LYS A 479 -3.63 28.74 14.66
C LYS A 479 -3.25 27.59 13.72
N LEU A 480 -4.22 26.79 13.25
CA LEU A 480 -3.98 25.73 12.26
C LEU A 480 -3.78 26.26 10.83
N LYS A 481 -4.23 27.48 10.51
CA LYS A 481 -3.94 28.15 9.23
C LYS A 481 -2.49 28.65 9.09
N ASN A 482 -1.69 28.60 10.16
CA ASN A 482 -0.29 29.03 10.16
C ASN A 482 0.70 27.85 10.11
N PHE A 483 0.25 26.65 9.75
CA PHE A 483 1.09 25.48 9.48
C PHE A 483 1.06 25.09 8.01
#